data_AF-A0A3S1GSB5-F1
#
_entry.id   AF-A0A3S1GSB5-F1
#
_cell.length_a   1.000
_cell.length_b   1.000
_cell.length_c   1.000
_cell.angle_alpha   90.00
_cell.angle_beta   90.00
_cell.angle_gamma   90.00
#
_symmetry.space_group_name_H-M   'P 1'
#
loop_
_entity.id
_entity.type
_entity.pdbx_description
1 polymer ?
#
loop_
_entity_poly.entity_id
_entity_poly.type
_entity_poly.pdbx_seq_one_letter_code
_entity_poly.pdbx_strand_id
1 'polypeptide(L)'
;TRKSWKKKTPVSAATQPVAAADNEPPLWQRMWQARKVDIAIMLVAIGVLTGIFFFQDFLVKWPRAYERIRLSYLAFTLLWLGWYEHAQLSVVNILTFFNSLRGDFRWDYFLRDPLIFILWSAVAAALLFWGRGAYCGWLCPFGALQEWTNRIARWAHIPQVRVPFWLNQRLWPFKYIIFLALFGLSFGSLGLAEEAAEVEPFKTAIILHFTREWWFVLFAVGCLAPGLFIERFYCRYLCPLGGALAIPARMRMFDWLKRYKECGSPCQRCANDCPVQAIHPEGTINPNECIQCLNCQVLYHDDQRCPVVIQKRIKREKFLALQSPSMVPEPKRKPRVLVTVNGREQSVERKLAASQAASTEGDDQ
;
A
#
# COMPACT_ATOMS: atom_id res chain seq x y z
N THR A 1 -47.10 44.79 56.95
CA THR A 1 -45.73 44.82 57.53
C THR A 1 -44.86 43.79 56.83
N ARG A 2 -43.58 44.12 56.65
CA ARG A 2 -42.68 43.68 55.56
C ARG A 2 -42.31 42.19 55.55
N LYS A 3 -42.16 41.67 54.32
CA LYS A 3 -41.48 40.43 53.91
C LYS A 3 -40.09 40.31 54.56
N SER A 4 -39.78 39.13 55.12
CA SER A 4 -38.42 38.72 55.50
C SER A 4 -38.14 37.35 54.88
N TRP A 5 -37.63 37.38 53.65
CA TRP A 5 -36.92 36.24 53.05
C TRP A 5 -35.56 36.13 53.75
N LYS A 6 -35.29 34.97 54.37
CA LYS A 6 -33.98 34.63 54.91
C LYS A 6 -32.93 34.72 53.79
N LYS A 7 -32.06 35.73 53.88
CA LYS A 7 -30.85 35.87 53.06
C LYS A 7 -29.97 34.64 53.29
N LYS A 8 -29.79 33.84 52.24
CA LYS A 8 -28.67 32.91 52.15
C LYS A 8 -27.38 33.73 52.19
N THR A 9 -26.53 33.41 53.15
CA THR A 9 -25.16 33.87 53.28
C THR A 9 -24.43 33.65 51.95
N PRO A 10 -23.69 34.63 51.41
CA PRO A 10 -22.82 34.38 50.28
C PRO A 10 -21.70 33.47 50.76
N VAL A 11 -21.60 32.28 50.17
CA VAL A 11 -20.41 31.44 50.27
C VAL A 11 -19.27 32.28 49.72
N SER A 12 -18.40 32.71 50.63
CA SER A 12 -17.16 33.40 50.34
C SER A 12 -16.41 32.59 49.29
N ALA A 13 -16.21 33.21 48.13
CA ALA A 13 -15.30 32.72 47.11
C ALA A 13 -13.92 32.62 47.77
N ALA A 14 -13.50 31.39 48.07
CA ALA A 14 -12.13 31.10 48.39
C ALA A 14 -11.30 31.37 47.13
N THR A 15 -10.79 32.59 47.04
CA THR A 15 -9.66 32.95 46.18
C THR A 15 -8.53 32.00 46.54
N GLN A 16 -8.31 30.97 45.73
CA GLN A 16 -7.07 30.22 45.81
C GLN A 16 -5.93 31.16 45.39
N PRO A 17 -4.87 31.30 46.20
CA PRO A 17 -3.73 32.10 45.82
C PRO A 17 -3.05 31.45 44.62
N VAL A 18 -3.05 32.18 43.50
CA VAL A 18 -2.27 31.87 42.31
C VAL A 18 -0.80 32.13 42.64
N ALA A 19 -0.15 31.16 43.28
CA ALA A 19 1.27 31.23 43.62
C ALA A 19 1.89 29.82 43.60
N ALA A 20 2.27 29.38 42.39
CA ALA A 20 3.39 28.49 42.09
C ALA A 20 3.31 28.09 40.59
N ALA A 21 3.50 29.05 39.70
CA ALA A 21 3.73 28.78 38.28
C ALA A 21 5.24 28.62 38.06
N ASP A 22 5.84 27.61 38.69
CA ASP A 22 7.25 27.28 38.53
C ASP A 22 7.39 25.87 37.92
N ASN A 23 7.89 25.84 36.68
CA ASN A 23 8.50 24.66 36.03
C ASN A 23 7.66 23.40 35.85
N GLU A 24 6.34 23.50 35.66
CA GLU A 24 5.60 22.37 35.09
C GLU A 24 5.81 22.33 33.56
N PRO A 25 6.38 21.25 32.98
CA PRO A 25 6.48 21.15 31.54
C PRO A 25 5.08 21.22 30.92
N PRO A 26 4.89 21.95 29.80
CA PRO A 26 3.59 22.16 29.20
C PRO A 26 2.88 20.82 28.90
N LEU A 27 1.56 20.79 29.02
CA LEU A 27 0.75 19.56 28.98
C LEU A 27 1.06 18.64 27.79
N TRP A 28 1.39 19.20 26.62
CA TRP A 28 1.77 18.42 25.45
C TRP A 28 3.08 17.64 25.66
N GLN A 29 4.09 18.19 26.34
CA GLN A 29 5.35 17.48 26.63
C GLN A 29 5.11 16.28 27.53
N ARG A 30 4.22 16.42 28.52
CA ARG A 30 3.81 15.32 29.41
C ARG A 30 3.14 14.19 28.62
N MET A 31 2.24 14.53 27.67
CA MET A 31 1.60 13.55 26.80
C MET A 31 2.57 12.81 25.89
N TRP A 32 3.54 13.53 25.31
CA TRP A 32 4.59 12.93 24.48
C TRP A 32 5.53 12.02 25.28
N GLN A 33 5.84 12.39 26.53
CA GLN A 33 6.66 11.57 27.40
C GLN A 33 5.92 10.30 27.87
N ALA A 34 4.62 10.39 28.11
CA ALA A 34 3.80 9.25 28.52
C ALA A 34 3.64 8.20 27.39
N ARG A 35 3.55 8.65 26.13
CA ARG A 35 3.29 7.80 24.96
C ARG A 35 4.56 7.44 24.15
N LYS A 36 5.74 7.44 24.77
CA LYS A 36 7.02 7.17 24.08
C LYS A 36 7.05 5.82 23.35
N VAL A 37 6.47 4.78 23.96
CA VAL A 37 6.43 3.44 23.37
C VAL A 37 5.56 3.45 22.11
N ASP A 38 4.37 4.03 22.18
CA ASP A 38 3.43 4.11 21.06
C ASP A 38 4.03 4.92 19.90
N ILE A 39 4.71 6.03 20.22
CA ILE A 39 5.45 6.84 19.25
C ILE A 39 6.55 6.01 18.57
N ALA A 40 7.33 5.25 19.34
CA ALA A 40 8.39 4.41 18.78
C ALA A 40 7.82 3.34 17.83
N ILE A 41 6.73 2.67 18.22
CA ILE A 41 6.04 1.68 17.38
C ILE A 41 5.52 2.33 16.09
N MET A 42 4.89 3.51 16.18
CA MET A 42 4.41 4.26 15.01
C MET A 42 5.55 4.61 14.05
N LEU A 43 6.68 5.11 14.57
CA LEU A 43 7.85 5.46 13.75
C LEU A 43 8.45 4.22 13.08
N VAL A 44 8.53 3.09 13.78
CA VAL A 44 8.97 1.82 13.19
C VAL A 44 8.00 1.38 12.09
N ALA A 45 6.68 1.45 12.31
CA ALA A 45 5.69 1.09 11.32
C ALA A 45 5.79 1.95 10.04
N ILE A 46 5.92 3.26 10.19
CA ILE A 46 6.13 4.19 9.08
C ILE A 46 7.47 3.91 8.38
N GLY A 47 8.54 3.63 9.14
CA GLY A 47 9.85 3.27 8.59
C GLY A 47 9.80 1.98 7.77
N VAL A 48 9.13 0.95 8.28
CA VAL A 48 8.90 -0.32 7.57
C VAL A 48 8.12 -0.08 6.28
N LEU A 49 7.04 0.69 6.32
CA LEU A 49 6.27 1.03 5.13
C LEU A 49 7.09 1.80 4.10
N THR A 50 7.88 2.77 4.55
CA THR A 50 8.80 3.53 3.68
C THR A 50 9.81 2.59 3.02
N GLY A 51 10.37 1.63 3.79
CA GLY A 51 11.22 0.57 3.25
C GLY A 51 10.52 -0.29 2.21
N ILE A 52 9.27 -0.72 2.45
CA ILE A 52 8.46 -1.49 1.49
C ILE A 52 8.32 -0.74 0.15
N PHE A 53 8.07 0.57 0.20
CA PHE A 53 7.95 1.39 -1.00
C PHE A 53 9.28 1.59 -1.73
N PHE A 54 10.38 1.76 -0.99
CA PHE A 54 11.71 1.91 -1.58
C PHE A 54 12.19 0.61 -2.25
N PHE A 55 11.94 -0.54 -1.62
CA PHE A 55 12.32 -1.87 -2.13
C PHE A 55 11.19 -2.57 -2.90
N GLN A 56 10.18 -1.82 -3.37
CA GLN A 56 8.99 -2.39 -4.00
C GLN A 56 9.32 -3.30 -5.19
N ASP A 57 10.26 -2.90 -6.06
CA ASP A 57 10.67 -3.65 -7.25
C ASP A 57 11.25 -5.04 -6.96
N PHE A 58 11.92 -5.17 -5.80
CA PHE A 58 12.45 -6.45 -5.36
C PHE A 58 11.34 -7.29 -4.74
N LEU A 59 10.53 -6.68 -3.87
CA LEU A 59 9.48 -7.35 -3.12
C LEU A 59 8.40 -7.96 -4.02
N VAL A 60 7.98 -7.25 -5.07
CA VAL A 60 6.90 -7.68 -5.97
C VAL A 60 7.27 -8.90 -6.83
N LYS A 61 8.57 -9.23 -6.98
CA LYS A 61 9.02 -10.43 -7.68
C LYS A 61 8.68 -11.73 -6.94
N TRP A 62 8.29 -11.64 -5.66
CA TRP A 62 7.98 -12.77 -4.80
C TRP A 62 6.50 -12.69 -4.38
N PRO A 63 5.54 -13.08 -5.23
CA PRO A 63 4.11 -12.81 -5.03
C PRO A 63 3.58 -13.28 -3.66
N ARG A 64 3.98 -14.49 -3.23
CA ARG A 64 3.56 -15.06 -1.94
C ARG A 64 4.12 -14.29 -0.74
N ALA A 65 5.36 -13.82 -0.83
CA ALA A 65 5.97 -13.03 0.24
C ALA A 65 5.34 -11.65 0.31
N TYR A 66 5.13 -11.00 -0.84
CA TYR A 66 4.43 -9.73 -0.95
C TYR A 66 3.03 -9.79 -0.33
N GLU A 67 2.23 -10.79 -0.70
CA GLU A 67 0.87 -10.95 -0.19
C GLU A 67 0.86 -11.12 1.34
N ARG A 68 1.76 -11.96 1.89
CA ARG A 68 1.90 -12.13 3.35
C ARG A 68 2.29 -10.84 4.05
N ILE A 69 3.28 -10.11 3.52
CA ILE A 69 3.75 -8.85 4.11
C ILE A 69 2.63 -7.80 4.09
N ARG A 70 1.94 -7.65 2.96
CA ARG A 70 0.80 -6.75 2.81
C ARG A 70 -0.29 -7.06 3.83
N LEU A 71 -0.73 -8.32 3.90
CA LEU A 71 -1.80 -8.72 4.81
C LEU A 71 -1.39 -8.54 6.27
N SER A 72 -0.15 -8.89 6.62
CA SER A 72 0.37 -8.70 7.97
C SER A 72 0.41 -7.23 8.36
N TYR A 73 0.87 -6.35 7.47
CA TYR A 73 0.88 -4.91 7.69
C TYR A 73 -0.54 -4.35 7.87
N LEU A 74 -1.49 -4.77 7.02
CA LEU A 74 -2.89 -4.35 7.13
C LEU A 74 -3.53 -4.85 8.44
N ALA A 75 -3.23 -6.06 8.87
CA ALA A 75 -3.69 -6.57 10.17
C ALA A 75 -3.11 -5.74 11.33
N PHE A 76 -1.82 -5.43 11.29
CA PHE A 76 -1.17 -4.56 12.27
C PHE A 76 -1.83 -3.18 12.31
N THR A 77 -2.02 -2.54 11.15
CA THR A 77 -2.72 -1.25 11.06
C THR A 77 -4.14 -1.32 11.60
N LEU A 78 -4.90 -2.37 11.28
CA LEU A 78 -6.27 -2.51 11.77
C LEU A 78 -6.33 -2.69 13.30
N LEU A 79 -5.52 -3.59 13.84
CA LEU A 79 -5.56 -3.96 15.25
C LEU A 79 -4.89 -2.92 16.14
N TRP A 80 -3.69 -2.47 15.76
CA TRP A 80 -2.92 -1.55 16.60
C TRP A 80 -3.35 -0.10 16.38
N LEU A 81 -3.28 0.42 15.15
CA LEU A 81 -3.68 1.82 14.88
C LEU A 81 -5.19 2.03 15.02
N GLY A 82 -6.00 1.06 14.58
CA GLY A 82 -7.45 1.17 14.61
C GLY A 82 -8.06 0.90 15.99
N TRP A 83 -7.79 -0.28 16.53
CA TRP A 83 -8.49 -0.80 17.72
C TRP A 83 -7.83 -0.41 19.04
N TYR A 84 -6.50 -0.29 19.09
CA TYR A 84 -5.77 0.01 20.32
C TYR A 84 -5.54 1.52 20.53
N GLU A 85 -4.94 2.20 19.55
CA GLU A 85 -4.60 3.64 19.67
C GLU A 85 -5.74 4.58 19.25
N HIS A 86 -6.70 4.09 18.46
CA HIS A 86 -7.70 4.92 17.77
C HIS A 86 -7.08 6.10 17.00
N ALA A 87 -5.81 5.98 16.59
CA ALA A 87 -5.03 7.01 15.91
C ALA A 87 -5.41 7.05 14.43
N GLN A 88 -6.34 7.94 14.09
CA GLN A 88 -7.04 7.88 12.83
C GLN A 88 -7.21 9.28 12.21
N LEU A 89 -6.86 9.41 10.92
CA LEU A 89 -7.24 10.62 10.18
C LEU A 89 -8.70 10.53 9.76
N SER A 90 -9.45 11.59 10.02
CA SER A 90 -10.82 11.83 9.55
C SER A 90 -10.88 13.12 8.72
N VAL A 91 -11.99 13.32 8.01
CA VAL A 91 -12.23 14.60 7.33
C VAL A 91 -12.24 15.77 8.33
N VAL A 92 -12.69 15.54 9.57
CA VAL A 92 -12.74 16.56 10.63
C VAL A 92 -11.35 17.15 10.87
N ASN A 93 -10.30 16.33 10.92
CA ASN A 93 -8.93 16.84 11.12
C ASN A 93 -8.52 17.83 10.02
N ILE A 94 -8.94 17.59 8.78
CA ILE A 94 -8.69 18.51 7.65
C ILE A 94 -9.50 19.79 7.87
N LEU A 95 -10.79 19.68 8.19
CA LEU A 95 -11.65 20.84 8.43
C LEU A 95 -11.15 21.70 9.60
N THR A 96 -10.76 21.08 10.71
CA THR A 96 -10.17 21.76 11.88
C THR A 96 -8.87 22.47 11.51
N PHE A 97 -8.01 21.87 10.67
CA PHE A 97 -6.80 22.53 10.18
C PHE A 97 -7.11 23.78 9.34
N PHE A 98 -8.01 23.68 8.37
CA PHE A 98 -8.40 24.83 7.55
C PHE A 98 -9.13 25.92 8.33
N ASN A 99 -9.93 25.55 9.32
CA ASN A 99 -10.61 26.51 10.19
C ASN A 99 -9.60 27.18 11.14
N SER A 100 -8.68 26.43 11.73
CA SER A 100 -7.60 26.97 12.55
C SER A 100 -6.66 27.90 11.78
N LEU A 101 -6.49 27.71 10.47
CA LEU A 101 -5.74 28.63 9.62
C LEU A 101 -6.48 29.96 9.37
N ARG A 102 -7.81 29.97 9.53
CA ARG A 102 -8.66 31.16 9.36
C ARG A 102 -8.83 31.94 10.67
N GLY A 103 -8.82 31.26 11.82
CA GLY A 103 -8.86 31.85 13.15
C GLY A 103 -7.47 32.06 13.77
N ASP A 104 -7.39 32.06 15.10
CA ASP A 104 -6.13 32.09 15.83
C ASP A 104 -5.45 30.71 15.75
N PHE A 105 -4.39 30.63 14.95
CA PHE A 105 -3.64 29.39 14.75
C PHE A 105 -2.91 28.97 16.03
N ARG A 106 -3.47 27.97 16.73
CA ARG A 106 -2.90 27.42 17.97
C ARG A 106 -2.45 25.97 17.76
N TRP A 107 -1.14 25.78 17.73
CA TRP A 107 -0.49 24.47 17.66
C TRP A 107 -0.89 23.50 18.78
N ASP A 108 -1.39 24.01 19.91
CA ASP A 108 -1.79 23.23 21.08
C ASP A 108 -2.76 22.08 20.77
N TYR A 109 -3.69 22.27 19.82
CA TYR A 109 -4.67 21.24 19.46
C TYR A 109 -4.04 20.08 18.69
N PHE A 110 -3.09 20.37 17.80
CA PHE A 110 -2.38 19.36 17.01
C PHE A 110 -1.35 18.60 17.85
N LEU A 111 -0.65 19.30 18.76
CA LEU A 111 0.39 18.68 19.60
C LEU A 111 -0.17 17.82 20.74
N ARG A 112 -1.47 17.95 21.04
CA ARG A 112 -2.14 17.16 22.08
C ARG A 112 -2.19 15.67 21.75
N ASP A 113 -2.32 15.30 20.48
CA ASP A 113 -2.25 13.91 20.04
C ASP A 113 -0.96 13.65 19.25
N PRO A 114 0.10 13.11 19.89
CA PRO A 114 1.38 12.90 19.23
C PRO A 114 1.29 11.92 18.05
N LEU A 115 0.40 10.92 18.13
CA LEU A 115 0.27 9.89 17.10
C LEU A 115 -0.40 10.47 15.85
N ILE A 116 -1.49 11.23 16.03
CA ILE A 116 -2.16 11.91 14.92
C ILE A 116 -1.21 12.92 14.26
N PHE A 117 -0.41 13.65 15.03
CA PHE A 117 0.57 14.59 14.50
C PHE A 117 1.66 13.91 13.65
N ILE A 118 2.24 12.82 14.15
CA ILE A 118 3.23 12.02 13.40
C ILE A 118 2.60 11.44 12.14
N LEU A 119 1.39 10.90 12.23
CA LEU A 119 0.67 10.31 11.11
C LEU A 119 0.35 11.37 10.04
N TRP A 120 -0.11 12.57 10.42
CA TRP A 120 -0.31 13.69 9.51
C TRP A 120 0.97 14.10 8.78
N SER A 121 2.07 14.20 9.52
CA SER A 121 3.39 14.54 8.97
C SER A 121 3.84 13.48 7.96
N ALA A 122 3.66 12.20 8.29
CA ALA A 122 3.99 11.09 7.42
C ALA A 122 3.08 11.03 6.19
N VAL A 123 1.78 11.32 6.32
CA VAL A 123 0.84 11.39 5.19
C VAL A 123 1.20 12.56 4.27
N ALA A 124 1.54 13.74 4.81
CA ALA A 124 2.00 14.88 4.02
C ALA A 124 3.25 14.54 3.21
N ALA A 125 4.26 13.92 3.84
CA ALA A 125 5.45 13.43 3.14
C ALA A 125 5.10 12.38 2.08
N ALA A 126 4.27 11.40 2.43
CA ALA A 126 3.89 10.32 1.52
C ALA A 126 3.09 10.84 0.31
N LEU A 127 2.24 11.85 0.48
CA LEU A 127 1.52 12.51 -0.61
C LEU A 127 2.47 13.13 -1.65
N LEU A 128 3.60 13.69 -1.22
CA LEU A 128 4.59 14.30 -2.13
C LEU A 128 5.35 13.25 -2.94
N PHE A 129 5.79 12.16 -2.30
CA PHE A 129 6.64 11.16 -2.95
C PHE A 129 5.85 10.07 -3.69
N TRP A 130 4.78 9.55 -3.06
CA TRP A 130 3.99 8.42 -3.56
C TRP A 130 2.55 8.80 -3.88
N GLY A 131 2.01 9.89 -3.33
CA GLY A 131 0.59 10.23 -3.44
C GLY A 131 -0.24 9.58 -2.33
N ARG A 132 -1.57 9.62 -2.47
CA ARG A 132 -2.47 9.18 -1.38
C ARG A 132 -2.49 7.68 -1.13
N GLY A 133 -1.93 6.89 -2.05
CA GLY A 133 -1.97 5.44 -2.00
C GLY A 133 -1.25 4.85 -0.79
N ALA A 134 -0.14 5.47 -0.37
CA ALA A 134 0.57 5.10 0.85
C ALA A 134 -0.34 5.14 2.09
N TYR A 135 -1.20 6.16 2.22
CA TYR A 135 -2.15 6.21 3.33
C TYR A 135 -3.35 5.28 3.12
N CYS A 136 -4.16 5.52 2.07
CA CYS A 136 -5.43 4.80 1.87
C CYS A 136 -5.24 3.28 1.65
N GLY A 137 -4.08 2.88 1.12
CA GLY A 137 -3.76 1.50 0.80
C GLY A 137 -3.08 0.71 1.91
N TRP A 138 -2.35 1.37 2.83
CA TRP A 138 -1.52 0.72 3.83
C TRP A 138 -1.76 1.20 5.27
N LEU A 139 -1.78 2.52 5.51
CA LEU A 139 -1.89 3.09 6.87
C LEU A 139 -3.33 3.28 7.35
N CYS A 140 -4.32 3.30 6.45
CA CYS A 140 -5.70 3.55 6.83
C CYS A 140 -6.35 2.29 7.43
N PRO A 141 -6.74 2.28 8.72
CA PRO A 141 -7.37 1.12 9.35
C PRO A 141 -8.73 0.78 8.72
N PHE A 142 -9.48 1.77 8.25
CA PHE A 142 -10.76 1.53 7.58
C PHE A 142 -10.58 0.86 6.20
N GLY A 143 -9.52 1.23 5.48
CA GLY A 143 -9.13 0.56 4.24
C GLY A 143 -8.69 -0.88 4.47
N ALA A 144 -7.89 -1.11 5.53
CA ALA A 144 -7.47 -2.43 5.96
C ALA A 144 -8.67 -3.31 6.35
N LEU A 145 -9.62 -2.77 7.11
CA LEU A 145 -10.87 -3.46 7.47
C LEU A 145 -11.63 -3.93 6.22
N GLN A 146 -11.85 -3.05 5.25
CA GLN A 146 -12.57 -3.43 4.03
C GLN A 146 -11.85 -4.48 3.18
N GLU A 147 -10.51 -4.43 3.12
CA GLU A 147 -9.72 -5.45 2.40
C GLU A 147 -9.79 -6.81 3.10
N TRP A 148 -9.67 -6.84 4.43
CA TRP A 148 -9.83 -8.06 5.23
C TRP A 148 -11.24 -8.62 5.14
N THR A 149 -12.27 -7.79 5.32
CA THR A 149 -13.68 -8.18 5.23
C THR A 149 -14.02 -8.75 3.86
N ASN A 150 -13.52 -8.13 2.77
CA ASN A 150 -13.71 -8.66 1.42
C ASN A 150 -12.97 -9.99 1.22
N ARG A 151 -11.76 -10.15 1.78
CA ARG A 151 -11.01 -11.42 1.71
C ARG A 151 -11.72 -12.54 2.45
N ILE A 152 -12.30 -12.25 3.62
CA ILE A 152 -13.16 -13.18 4.37
C ILE A 152 -14.41 -13.51 3.56
N ALA A 153 -15.04 -12.52 2.91
CA ALA A 153 -16.19 -12.73 2.04
C ALA A 153 -15.87 -13.67 0.87
N ARG A 154 -14.72 -13.49 0.21
CA ARG A 154 -14.23 -14.40 -0.84
C ARG A 154 -13.97 -15.80 -0.32
N TRP A 155 -13.40 -15.94 0.87
CA TRP A 155 -13.21 -17.23 1.52
C TRP A 155 -14.54 -17.92 1.88
N ALA A 156 -15.54 -17.13 2.27
CA ALA A 156 -16.93 -17.57 2.49
C ALA A 156 -17.73 -17.75 1.19
N HIS A 157 -17.08 -17.69 0.01
CA HIS A 157 -17.69 -17.87 -1.31
C HIS A 157 -18.81 -16.87 -1.66
N ILE A 158 -18.78 -15.67 -1.07
CA ILE A 158 -19.71 -14.58 -1.41
C ILE A 158 -19.38 -14.07 -2.83
N PRO A 159 -20.38 -13.92 -3.73
CA PRO A 159 -20.15 -13.50 -5.10
C PRO A 159 -19.54 -12.10 -5.17
N GLN A 160 -18.43 -11.97 -5.90
CA GLN A 160 -17.75 -10.69 -6.09
C GLN A 160 -18.29 -9.99 -7.34
N VAL A 161 -18.87 -8.81 -7.14
CA VAL A 161 -19.46 -8.01 -8.21
C VAL A 161 -18.41 -7.05 -8.77
N ARG A 162 -18.04 -7.25 -10.04
CA ARG A 162 -17.18 -6.29 -10.76
C ARG A 162 -18.05 -5.22 -11.43
N VAL A 163 -17.96 -4.01 -10.90
CA VAL A 163 -18.63 -2.83 -11.46
C VAL A 163 -18.05 -2.53 -12.85
N PRO A 164 -18.89 -2.25 -13.87
CA PRO A 164 -18.38 -1.86 -15.19
C PRO A 164 -17.66 -0.51 -15.10
N PHE A 165 -16.59 -0.33 -15.89
CA PHE A 165 -15.69 0.82 -15.77
C PHE A 165 -16.41 2.17 -15.92
N TRP A 166 -17.36 2.28 -16.85
CA TRP A 166 -18.14 3.51 -17.07
C TRP A 166 -18.91 3.95 -15.80
N LEU A 167 -19.52 2.98 -15.10
CA LEU A 167 -20.30 3.25 -13.89
C LEU A 167 -19.36 3.64 -12.76
N ASN A 168 -18.25 2.92 -12.62
CA ASN A 168 -17.24 3.27 -11.65
C ASN A 168 -16.71 4.70 -11.83
N GLN A 169 -16.38 5.09 -13.05
CA GLN A 169 -15.88 6.43 -13.36
C GLN A 169 -16.92 7.51 -13.03
N ARG A 170 -18.21 7.21 -13.19
CA ARG A 170 -19.30 8.12 -12.82
C ARG A 170 -19.57 8.18 -11.32
N LEU A 171 -19.23 7.12 -10.58
CA LEU A 171 -19.42 7.05 -9.13
C LEU A 171 -18.25 7.65 -8.34
N TRP A 172 -17.03 7.73 -8.89
CA TRP A 172 -15.89 8.35 -8.21
C TRP A 172 -16.14 9.80 -7.74
N PRO A 173 -16.80 10.69 -8.50
CA PRO A 173 -17.13 12.04 -8.07
C PRO A 173 -17.89 12.15 -6.75
N PHE A 174 -18.69 11.14 -6.36
CA PHE A 174 -19.55 11.22 -5.18
C PHE A 174 -18.77 11.53 -3.90
N LYS A 175 -17.61 10.88 -3.67
CA LYS A 175 -16.79 11.17 -2.49
C LYS A 175 -16.26 12.62 -2.46
N TYR A 176 -16.01 13.20 -3.64
CA TYR A 176 -15.57 14.59 -3.76
C TYR A 176 -16.73 15.55 -3.49
N ILE A 177 -17.94 15.22 -3.95
CA ILE A 177 -19.16 15.99 -3.64
C ILE A 177 -19.43 15.97 -2.13
N ILE A 178 -19.36 14.81 -1.49
CA ILE A 178 -19.53 14.68 -0.03
C ILE A 178 -18.47 15.53 0.69
N PHE A 179 -17.19 15.42 0.28
CA PHE A 179 -16.12 16.25 0.86
C PHE A 179 -16.39 17.75 0.68
N LEU A 180 -16.76 18.21 -0.52
CA LEU A 180 -17.04 19.62 -0.79
C LEU A 180 -18.27 20.11 -0.03
N ALA A 181 -19.29 19.29 0.16
CA ALA A 181 -20.46 19.62 0.98
C ALA A 181 -20.07 19.79 2.46
N LEU A 182 -19.31 18.85 3.02
CA LEU A 182 -18.81 18.94 4.40
C LEU A 182 -17.88 20.15 4.59
N PHE A 183 -17.00 20.39 3.63
CA PHE A 183 -16.13 21.57 3.61
C PHE A 183 -16.92 22.87 3.53
N GLY A 184 -17.98 22.91 2.70
CA GLY A 184 -18.92 24.02 2.62
C GLY A 184 -19.62 24.30 3.95
N LEU A 185 -20.14 23.25 4.62
CA LEU A 185 -20.78 23.35 5.93
C LEU A 185 -19.82 23.86 7.02
N SER A 186 -18.53 23.50 6.92
CA SER A 186 -17.50 23.94 7.87
C SER A 186 -17.29 25.46 7.91
N PHE A 187 -17.65 26.18 6.84
CA PHE A 187 -17.65 27.64 6.83
C PHE A 187 -18.83 28.25 7.59
N GLY A 188 -19.96 27.55 7.67
CA GLY A 188 -21.15 28.01 8.39
C GLY A 188 -21.03 27.77 9.89
N SER A 189 -20.68 26.55 10.30
CA SER A 189 -20.30 26.26 11.70
C SER A 189 -19.47 24.98 11.79
N LEU A 190 -18.46 24.98 12.65
CA LEU A 190 -17.64 23.80 12.88
C LEU A 190 -18.44 22.68 13.54
N GLY A 191 -19.36 23.01 14.46
CA GLY A 191 -20.22 22.04 15.13
C GLY A 191 -21.16 21.28 14.18
N LEU A 192 -21.84 21.98 13.25
CA LEU A 192 -22.67 21.29 12.24
C LEU A 192 -21.83 20.46 11.27
N ALA A 193 -20.60 20.88 10.97
CA ALA A 193 -19.70 20.09 10.13
C ALA A 193 -19.19 18.83 10.84
N GLU A 194 -18.96 18.89 12.16
CA GLU A 194 -18.62 17.73 12.98
C GLU A 194 -19.80 16.75 13.11
N GLU A 195 -21.02 17.26 13.28
CA GLU A 195 -22.23 16.45 13.30
C GLU A 195 -22.52 15.82 11.92
N ALA A 196 -22.35 16.59 10.84
CA ALA A 196 -22.47 16.07 9.48
C ALA A 196 -21.33 15.10 9.11
N ALA A 197 -20.15 15.23 9.72
CA ALA A 197 -19.04 14.29 9.54
C ALA A 197 -19.30 12.92 10.21
N GLU A 198 -20.40 12.75 10.95
CA GLU A 198 -20.88 11.43 11.39
C GLU A 198 -21.30 10.51 10.22
N VAL A 199 -21.40 11.07 9.00
CA VAL A 199 -21.46 10.30 7.74
C VAL A 199 -20.23 9.39 7.56
N GLU A 200 -19.11 9.64 8.25
CA GLU A 200 -18.04 8.66 8.39
C GLU A 200 -18.46 7.56 9.38
N PRO A 201 -18.81 6.33 8.92
CA PRO A 201 -19.30 5.25 9.78
C PRO A 201 -18.22 4.71 10.73
N PHE A 202 -17.06 5.35 10.70
CA PHE A 202 -15.83 5.01 11.34
C PHE A 202 -15.88 5.10 12.87
N LYS A 203 -16.45 6.19 13.39
CA LYS A 203 -16.66 6.37 14.83
C LYS A 203 -17.54 5.24 15.37
N THR A 204 -18.56 4.85 14.62
CA THR A 204 -19.46 3.75 14.99
C THR A 204 -18.82 2.37 14.82
N ALA A 205 -18.09 2.12 13.72
CA ALA A 205 -17.57 0.81 13.38
C ALA A 205 -16.27 0.44 14.11
N ILE A 206 -15.38 1.40 14.39
CA ILE A 206 -14.05 1.14 14.97
C ILE A 206 -13.85 1.79 16.35
N ILE A 207 -14.34 3.01 16.60
CA ILE A 207 -14.14 3.65 17.91
C ILE A 207 -15.15 3.15 18.94
N LEU A 208 -16.41 3.00 18.53
CA LEU A 208 -17.50 2.60 19.42
C LEU A 208 -17.84 1.11 19.31
N HIS A 209 -17.11 0.31 18.52
CA HIS A 209 -17.37 -1.14 18.35
C HIS A 209 -18.86 -1.50 18.17
N PHE A 210 -19.61 -0.71 17.40
CA PHE A 210 -21.06 -0.82 17.21
C PHE A 210 -21.93 -0.67 18.48
N THR A 211 -21.42 -0.12 19.58
CA THR A 211 -22.16 0.13 20.83
C THR A 211 -22.93 1.47 20.81
N ARG A 212 -23.36 1.94 19.64
CA ARG A 212 -24.14 3.17 19.46
C ARG A 212 -25.62 2.85 19.25
N GLU A 213 -26.47 3.87 19.23
CA GLU A 213 -27.89 3.71 18.89
C GLU A 213 -28.08 2.93 17.59
N TRP A 214 -29.13 2.10 17.55
CA TRP A 214 -29.34 1.10 16.50
C TRP A 214 -29.36 1.69 15.09
N TRP A 215 -29.80 2.94 14.91
CA TRP A 215 -29.85 3.60 13.62
C TRP A 215 -28.47 3.97 13.08
N PHE A 216 -27.52 4.38 13.94
CA PHE A 216 -26.13 4.62 13.54
C PHE A 216 -25.43 3.33 13.15
N VAL A 217 -25.72 2.23 13.86
CA VAL A 217 -25.20 0.90 13.54
C VAL A 217 -25.74 0.43 12.20
N LEU A 218 -27.04 0.59 11.96
CA LEU A 218 -27.68 0.24 10.69
C LEU A 218 -27.10 1.05 9.52
N PHE A 219 -26.88 2.35 9.73
CA PHE A 219 -26.20 3.19 8.74
C PHE A 219 -24.76 2.71 8.46
N ALA A 220 -23.96 2.47 9.51
CA ALA A 220 -22.58 2.00 9.36
C ALA A 220 -22.50 0.65 8.63
N VAL A 221 -23.39 -0.29 8.98
CA VAL A 221 -23.53 -1.57 8.28
C VAL A 221 -23.98 -1.35 6.84
N GLY A 222 -24.94 -0.46 6.57
CA GLY A 222 -25.38 -0.13 5.21
C GLY A 222 -24.28 0.44 4.34
N CYS A 223 -23.35 1.21 4.90
CA CYS A 223 -22.17 1.73 4.20
C CYS A 223 -21.08 0.67 3.96
N LEU A 224 -20.93 -0.30 4.88
CA LEU A 224 -19.87 -1.31 4.85
C LEU A 224 -20.28 -2.63 4.17
N ALA A 225 -21.54 -3.03 4.25
CA ALA A 225 -22.07 -4.27 3.70
C ALA A 225 -21.87 -4.41 2.18
N PRO A 226 -22.03 -3.35 1.35
CA PRO A 226 -21.67 -3.43 -0.07
C PRO A 226 -20.20 -3.79 -0.29
N GLY A 227 -19.33 -3.52 0.69
CA GLY A 227 -17.91 -3.91 0.71
C GLY A 227 -17.67 -5.43 0.66
N LEU A 228 -18.66 -6.24 1.05
CA LEU A 228 -18.61 -7.70 0.96
C LEU A 228 -18.66 -8.19 -0.50
N PHE A 229 -19.39 -7.47 -1.35
CA PHE A 229 -19.57 -7.79 -2.76
C PHE A 229 -18.60 -7.02 -3.66
N ILE A 230 -18.28 -5.78 -3.30
CA ILE A 230 -17.41 -4.87 -4.07
C ILE A 230 -16.23 -4.49 -3.17
N GLU A 231 -15.03 -4.92 -3.56
CA GLU A 231 -13.82 -4.63 -2.79
C GLU A 231 -13.64 -3.12 -2.55
N ARG A 232 -13.47 -2.73 -1.28
CA ARG A 232 -13.25 -1.34 -0.83
C ARG A 232 -14.34 -0.34 -1.27
N PHE A 233 -15.61 -0.76 -1.30
CA PHE A 233 -16.75 0.07 -1.74
C PHE A 233 -16.79 1.47 -1.10
N TYR A 234 -16.73 1.56 0.24
CA TYR A 234 -16.85 2.84 0.93
C TYR A 234 -15.68 3.77 0.60
N CYS A 235 -14.45 3.26 0.64
CA CYS A 235 -13.25 4.04 0.30
C CYS A 235 -13.26 4.53 -1.16
N ARG A 236 -13.97 3.81 -2.04
CA ARG A 236 -14.05 4.11 -3.46
C ARG A 236 -15.08 5.18 -3.79
N TYR A 237 -16.22 5.21 -3.10
CA TYR A 237 -17.37 6.05 -3.49
C TYR A 237 -17.86 7.04 -2.44
N LEU A 238 -17.62 6.80 -1.16
CA LEU A 238 -18.26 7.57 -0.08
C LEU A 238 -17.26 8.30 0.84
N CYS A 239 -16.02 7.82 0.95
CA CYS A 239 -15.04 8.34 1.91
C CYS A 239 -14.60 9.79 1.60
N PRO A 240 -15.00 10.79 2.42
CA PRO A 240 -14.67 12.19 2.15
C PRO A 240 -13.19 12.49 2.40
N LEU A 241 -12.57 11.87 3.42
CA LEU A 241 -11.12 11.91 3.62
C LEU A 241 -10.35 11.46 2.37
N GLY A 242 -10.79 10.37 1.73
CA GLY A 242 -10.19 9.86 0.50
C GLY A 242 -10.31 10.85 -0.66
N GLY A 243 -11.42 11.59 -0.74
CA GLY A 243 -11.60 12.69 -1.68
C GLY A 243 -10.66 13.86 -1.42
N ALA A 244 -10.52 14.26 -0.15
CA ALA A 244 -9.62 15.34 0.26
C ALA A 244 -8.16 15.03 -0.07
N LEU A 245 -7.68 13.82 0.25
CA LEU A 245 -6.31 13.37 -0.04
C LEU A 245 -6.06 13.16 -1.54
N ALA A 246 -7.11 12.97 -2.35
CA ALA A 246 -6.97 12.78 -3.80
C ALA A 246 -6.70 14.09 -4.56
N ILE A 247 -7.05 15.25 -4.02
CA ILE A 247 -6.78 16.56 -4.63
C ILE A 247 -5.25 16.81 -4.76
N PRO A 248 -4.45 16.75 -3.68
CA PRO A 248 -3.01 16.94 -3.78
C PRO A 248 -2.28 15.75 -4.41
N ALA A 249 -2.87 14.54 -4.43
CA ALA A 249 -2.23 13.35 -4.96
C ALA A 249 -1.85 13.44 -6.46
N ARG A 250 -2.49 14.32 -7.23
CA ARG A 250 -2.11 14.57 -8.63
C ARG A 250 -0.73 15.23 -8.75
N MET A 251 -0.31 15.99 -7.74
CA MET A 251 0.96 16.73 -7.71
C MET A 251 2.15 15.89 -7.21
N ARG A 252 2.01 14.56 -7.15
CA ARG A 252 3.12 13.67 -6.74
C ARG A 252 4.34 13.88 -7.64
N MET A 253 5.51 13.88 -7.02
CA MET A 253 6.77 14.20 -7.70
C MET A 253 7.27 13.06 -8.60
N PHE A 254 6.94 11.80 -8.27
CA PHE A 254 7.49 10.63 -8.93
C PHE A 254 6.44 9.58 -9.33
N ASP A 255 6.63 8.99 -10.51
CA ASP A 255 5.90 7.78 -10.93
C ASP A 255 6.72 6.51 -10.84
N TRP A 256 6.53 5.81 -9.72
CA TRP A 256 7.24 4.57 -9.41
C TRP A 256 6.61 3.32 -10.03
N LEU A 257 5.40 3.41 -10.62
CA LEU A 257 4.71 2.24 -11.17
C LEU A 257 5.14 1.96 -12.60
N LYS A 258 5.85 0.84 -12.82
CA LYS A 258 6.30 0.42 -14.15
C LYS A 258 5.17 -0.21 -14.95
N ARG A 259 5.16 0.06 -16.26
CA ARG A 259 4.27 -0.58 -17.24
C ARG A 259 5.00 -0.83 -18.55
N TYR A 260 4.57 -1.85 -19.29
CA TYR A 260 5.01 -2.08 -20.65
C TYR A 260 4.15 -1.28 -21.64
N LYS A 261 4.63 -1.13 -22.88
CA LYS A 261 3.91 -0.39 -23.93
C LYS A 261 2.62 -1.09 -24.35
N GLU A 262 2.61 -2.42 -24.25
CA GLU A 262 1.49 -3.30 -24.58
C GLU A 262 0.39 -3.31 -23.49
N CYS A 263 0.64 -2.68 -22.35
CA CYS A 263 -0.33 -2.59 -21.26
C CYS A 263 -1.38 -1.52 -21.57
N GLY A 264 -2.66 -1.92 -21.71
CA GLY A 264 -3.77 -1.07 -22.16
C GLY A 264 -4.15 -1.33 -23.62
N SER A 265 -3.22 -1.79 -24.45
CA SER A 265 -3.52 -2.25 -25.81
C SER A 265 -2.43 -3.22 -26.29
N PRO A 266 -2.72 -4.52 -26.51
CA PRO A 266 -3.99 -5.22 -26.32
C PRO A 266 -4.21 -5.78 -24.89
N CYS A 267 -3.25 -5.66 -23.98
CA CYS A 267 -3.32 -6.35 -22.67
C CYS A 267 -4.13 -5.57 -21.63
N GLN A 268 -5.20 -6.19 -21.09
CA GLN A 268 -6.07 -5.59 -20.06
C GLN A 268 -5.95 -6.24 -18.67
N ARG A 269 -4.95 -7.11 -18.45
CA ARG A 269 -4.87 -7.92 -17.21
C ARG A 269 -4.74 -7.06 -15.94
N CYS A 270 -3.83 -6.08 -15.92
CA CYS A 270 -3.65 -5.21 -14.75
C CYS A 270 -4.90 -4.37 -14.44
N ALA A 271 -5.65 -3.93 -15.46
CA ALA A 271 -6.87 -3.16 -15.27
C ALA A 271 -7.99 -4.02 -14.66
N ASN A 272 -8.11 -5.26 -15.12
CA ASN A 272 -9.09 -6.22 -14.60
C ASN A 272 -8.81 -6.68 -13.18
N ASP A 273 -7.54 -6.73 -12.78
CA ASP A 273 -7.07 -7.20 -11.47
C ASP A 273 -6.91 -6.04 -10.45
N CYS A 274 -7.12 -4.79 -10.87
CA CYS A 274 -7.05 -3.64 -9.98
C CYS A 274 -8.31 -3.57 -9.09
N PRO A 275 -8.20 -3.70 -7.75
CA PRO A 275 -9.37 -3.80 -6.87
C PRO A 275 -10.25 -2.54 -6.88
N VAL A 276 -9.62 -1.37 -7.08
CA VAL A 276 -10.30 -0.07 -7.15
C VAL A 276 -10.55 0.42 -8.58
N GLN A 277 -10.15 -0.37 -9.59
CA GLN A 277 -10.21 -0.03 -11.02
C GLN A 277 -9.62 1.35 -11.36
N ALA A 278 -8.48 1.68 -10.76
CA ALA A 278 -7.78 2.96 -11.00
C ALA A 278 -7.03 3.00 -12.34
N ILE A 279 -6.94 1.88 -13.06
CA ILE A 279 -6.27 1.79 -14.36
C ILE A 279 -7.35 1.89 -15.44
N HIS A 280 -7.22 2.89 -16.29
CA HIS A 280 -8.08 3.10 -17.44
C HIS A 280 -7.90 1.99 -18.50
N PRO A 281 -8.91 1.73 -19.36
CA PRO A 281 -8.79 0.78 -20.47
C PRO A 281 -7.63 1.10 -21.41
N GLU A 282 -7.29 2.38 -21.59
CA GLU A 282 -6.14 2.82 -22.40
C GLU A 282 -4.79 2.54 -21.72
N GLY A 283 -4.83 2.11 -20.45
CA GLY A 283 -3.68 1.73 -19.65
C GLY A 283 -3.15 2.83 -18.72
N THR A 284 -3.64 4.05 -18.81
CA THR A 284 -3.20 5.12 -17.90
C THR A 284 -3.66 4.85 -16.47
N ILE A 285 -2.79 5.09 -15.49
CA ILE A 285 -3.14 4.94 -14.07
C ILE A 285 -3.61 6.29 -13.56
N ASN A 286 -4.82 6.36 -13.00
CA ASN A 286 -5.32 7.56 -12.35
C ASN A 286 -4.74 7.67 -10.93
N PRO A 287 -3.85 8.64 -10.64
CA PRO A 287 -3.22 8.77 -9.34
C PRO A 287 -4.21 9.19 -8.24
N ASN A 288 -5.30 9.84 -8.61
CA ASN A 288 -6.35 10.26 -7.67
C ASN A 288 -7.17 9.06 -7.18
N GLU A 289 -7.11 7.93 -7.88
CA GLU A 289 -7.88 6.72 -7.57
C GLU A 289 -7.00 5.57 -7.09
N CYS A 290 -5.73 5.54 -7.50
CA CYS A 290 -4.76 4.51 -7.14
C CYS A 290 -4.50 4.48 -5.61
N ILE A 291 -4.66 3.30 -5.02
CA ILE A 291 -4.32 3.04 -3.61
C ILE A 291 -2.91 2.47 -3.42
N GLN A 292 -2.10 2.41 -4.48
CA GLN A 292 -0.74 1.84 -4.46
C GLN A 292 -0.66 0.48 -3.75
N CYS A 293 -1.61 -0.39 -4.08
CA CYS A 293 -1.64 -1.76 -3.58
C CYS A 293 -0.60 -2.67 -4.24
N LEU A 294 0.21 -2.16 -5.16
CA LEU A 294 1.28 -2.86 -5.91
C LEU A 294 0.87 -4.17 -6.62
N ASN A 295 -0.41 -4.55 -6.63
CA ASN A 295 -0.89 -5.77 -7.27
C ASN A 295 -0.55 -5.78 -8.78
N CYS A 296 -0.68 -4.63 -9.45
CA CYS A 296 -0.26 -4.49 -10.84
C CYS A 296 1.26 -4.64 -11.06
N GLN A 297 2.09 -4.33 -10.07
CA GLN A 297 3.55 -4.50 -10.13
C GLN A 297 3.95 -5.96 -9.88
N VAL A 298 3.23 -6.67 -9.00
CA VAL A 298 3.36 -8.13 -8.86
C VAL A 298 3.05 -8.81 -10.18
N LEU A 299 1.92 -8.44 -10.80
CA LEU A 299 1.53 -8.98 -12.10
C LEU A 299 2.52 -8.61 -13.21
N TYR A 300 3.12 -7.41 -13.18
CA TYR A 300 4.11 -6.95 -14.15
C TYR A 300 5.35 -7.87 -14.20
N HIS A 301 5.79 -8.40 -13.05
CA HIS A 301 6.94 -9.29 -12.93
C HIS A 301 6.61 -10.78 -13.02
N ASP A 302 5.32 -11.16 -13.06
CA ASP A 302 4.88 -12.55 -13.07
C ASP A 302 5.14 -13.22 -14.43
N ASP A 303 5.89 -14.33 -14.41
CA ASP A 303 6.30 -15.05 -15.61
C ASP A 303 5.23 -15.99 -16.17
N GLN A 304 4.17 -16.29 -15.40
CA GLN A 304 3.03 -17.12 -15.84
C GLN A 304 1.80 -16.28 -16.21
N ARG A 305 1.69 -15.05 -15.68
CA ARG A 305 0.51 -14.20 -15.81
C ARG A 305 0.74 -12.92 -16.61
N CYS A 306 1.95 -12.50 -16.90
CA CYS A 306 2.18 -11.35 -17.79
C CYS A 306 2.47 -11.80 -19.23
N PRO A 307 1.63 -11.48 -20.24
CA PRO A 307 1.86 -11.89 -21.62
C PRO A 307 3.24 -11.48 -22.17
N VAL A 308 3.71 -10.29 -21.81
CA VAL A 308 5.03 -9.77 -22.23
C VAL A 308 6.17 -10.60 -21.62
N VAL A 309 6.06 -10.97 -20.34
CA VAL A 309 7.09 -11.78 -19.66
C VAL A 309 7.04 -13.23 -20.14
N ILE A 310 5.84 -13.79 -20.32
CA ILE A 310 5.63 -15.13 -20.89
C ILE A 310 6.30 -15.22 -22.27
N GLN A 311 6.07 -14.25 -23.16
CA GLN A 311 6.71 -14.22 -24.48
C GLN A 311 8.23 -14.15 -24.39
N LYS A 312 8.78 -13.32 -23.48
CA LYS A 312 10.23 -13.25 -23.23
C LYS A 312 10.79 -14.58 -22.71
N ARG A 313 10.07 -15.25 -21.80
CA ARG A 313 10.46 -16.56 -21.26
C ARG A 313 10.48 -17.62 -22.35
N ILE A 314 9.39 -17.75 -23.11
CA ILE A 314 9.28 -18.71 -24.22
C ILE A 314 10.40 -18.48 -25.25
N LYS A 315 10.70 -17.22 -25.59
CA LYS A 315 11.79 -16.91 -26.52
C LYS A 315 13.15 -17.33 -25.97
N ARG A 316 13.39 -17.11 -24.68
CA ARG A 316 14.62 -17.53 -23.99
C ARG A 316 14.73 -19.06 -23.93
N GLU A 317 13.67 -19.77 -23.59
CA GLU A 317 13.61 -21.23 -23.55
C GLU A 317 13.88 -21.84 -24.94
N LYS A 318 13.26 -21.30 -26.00
CA LYS A 318 13.52 -21.72 -27.39
C LYS A 318 14.98 -21.50 -27.79
N PHE A 319 15.57 -20.36 -27.41
CA PHE A 319 16.97 -20.07 -27.70
C PHE A 319 17.93 -21.05 -26.99
N LEU A 320 17.67 -21.34 -25.70
CA LEU A 320 18.46 -22.30 -24.93
C LEU A 320 18.32 -23.75 -25.45
N ALA A 321 17.13 -24.13 -25.92
CA ALA A 321 16.89 -25.43 -26.54
C ALA A 321 17.68 -25.61 -27.84
N LEU A 322 17.79 -24.55 -28.66
CA LEU A 322 18.60 -24.55 -29.89
C LEU A 322 20.12 -24.62 -29.61
N GLN A 323 20.57 -24.13 -28.45
CA GLN A 323 21.98 -24.15 -28.04
C GLN A 323 22.38 -25.42 -27.28
N SER A 324 21.44 -26.33 -27.01
CA SER A 324 21.75 -27.55 -26.25
C SER A 324 22.59 -28.53 -27.10
N PRO A 325 23.65 -29.16 -26.54
CA PRO A 325 24.59 -30.03 -27.26
C PRO A 325 23.93 -31.18 -28.02
N SER A 326 22.75 -31.61 -27.58
CA SER A 326 21.95 -32.67 -28.20
C SER A 326 21.42 -32.33 -29.60
N MET A 327 21.48 -31.06 -30.02
CA MET A 327 21.08 -30.58 -31.35
C MET A 327 22.28 -30.29 -32.27
N VAL A 328 23.52 -30.46 -31.79
CA VAL A 328 24.73 -30.37 -32.63
C VAL A 328 24.82 -31.66 -33.44
N PRO A 329 24.79 -31.62 -34.79
CA PRO A 329 24.99 -32.81 -35.59
C PRO A 329 26.36 -33.41 -35.24
N GLU A 330 26.39 -34.69 -34.87
CA GLU A 330 27.64 -35.40 -34.67
C GLU A 330 28.49 -35.23 -35.95
N PRO A 331 29.76 -34.78 -35.85
CA PRO A 331 30.56 -34.55 -37.03
C PRO A 331 30.63 -35.86 -37.81
N LYS A 332 30.02 -35.90 -39.00
CA LYS A 332 30.06 -37.08 -39.88
C LYS A 332 31.51 -37.51 -40.01
N ARG A 333 31.85 -38.64 -39.37
CA ARG A 333 33.19 -39.24 -39.45
C ARG A 333 33.47 -39.47 -40.92
N LYS A 334 34.39 -38.71 -41.52
CA LYS A 334 34.74 -38.88 -42.94
C LYS A 334 35.10 -40.36 -43.15
N PRO A 335 34.49 -41.05 -44.12
CA PRO A 335 34.86 -42.44 -44.39
C PRO A 335 36.35 -42.47 -44.69
N ARG A 336 37.08 -43.32 -43.96
CA ARG A 336 38.52 -43.51 -44.15
C ARG A 336 38.71 -44.08 -45.55
N VAL A 337 39.20 -43.25 -46.48
CA VAL A 337 39.53 -43.71 -47.83
C VAL A 337 40.76 -44.62 -47.72
N LEU A 338 40.53 -45.92 -47.78
CA LEU A 338 41.58 -46.91 -47.92
C LEU A 338 42.05 -46.89 -49.37
N VAL A 339 43.16 -46.20 -49.63
CA VAL A 339 43.83 -46.25 -50.94
C VAL A 339 44.61 -47.56 -51.00
N THR A 340 44.06 -48.55 -51.71
CA THR A 340 44.78 -49.78 -52.03
C THR A 340 45.52 -49.61 -53.35
N VAL A 341 46.84 -49.74 -53.36
CA VAL A 341 47.64 -49.89 -54.59
C VAL A 341 48.00 -51.36 -54.73
N ASN A 342 47.62 -51.99 -55.84
CA ASN A 342 47.85 -53.41 -56.15
C ASN A 342 47.32 -54.41 -55.09
N GLY A 343 46.10 -54.19 -54.58
CA GLY A 343 45.33 -55.22 -53.87
C GLY A 343 45.83 -55.64 -52.47
N ARG A 344 46.72 -54.87 -51.83
CA ARG A 344 47.08 -55.05 -50.41
C ARG A 344 46.95 -53.73 -49.64
N GLU A 345 46.34 -53.79 -48.45
CA GLU A 345 46.29 -52.65 -47.52
C GLU A 345 47.71 -52.33 -47.02
N GLN A 346 48.13 -51.07 -47.13
CA GLN A 346 49.36 -50.62 -46.47
C GLN A 346 49.07 -50.35 -44.99
N SER A 347 49.32 -51.35 -44.13
CA SER A 347 49.57 -51.07 -42.72
C SER A 347 50.88 -50.29 -42.62
N VAL A 348 50.80 -49.03 -42.21
CA VAL A 348 51.96 -48.22 -41.82
C VAL A 348 52.51 -48.79 -40.52
N GLU A 349 53.26 -49.88 -40.64
CA GLU A 349 54.16 -50.39 -39.61
C GLU A 349 55.47 -50.73 -40.30
N ARG A 350 56.39 -49.75 -40.33
CA ARG A 350 57.82 -50.02 -40.41
C ARG A 350 58.61 -48.90 -39.73
N LYS A 351 59.03 -49.23 -38.51
CA LYS A 351 60.38 -49.05 -37.99
C LYS A 351 60.91 -47.61 -37.90
N LEU A 352 60.93 -47.10 -36.68
CA LEU A 352 62.15 -46.55 -36.09
C LEU A 352 62.45 -47.27 -34.78
N ALA A 353 62.70 -48.58 -34.89
CA ALA A 353 63.62 -49.26 -33.99
C ALA A 353 65.03 -48.99 -34.53
N ALA A 354 65.56 -47.82 -34.19
CA ALA A 354 66.96 -47.42 -34.40
C ALA A 354 67.34 -46.36 -33.36
N SER A 355 67.21 -46.69 -32.07
CA SER A 355 67.88 -45.93 -30.99
C SER A 355 68.21 -46.77 -29.74
N GLN A 356 68.17 -48.10 -29.82
CA GLN A 356 68.54 -48.99 -28.72
C GLN A 356 69.74 -49.84 -29.12
N ALA A 357 70.90 -49.20 -29.29
CA ALA A 357 72.23 -49.83 -29.26
C ALA A 357 73.32 -48.74 -29.19
N ALA A 358 73.32 -47.98 -28.09
CA ALA A 358 74.46 -47.25 -27.56
C ALA A 358 74.16 -47.08 -26.05
N SER A 359 74.22 -48.16 -25.28
CA SER A 359 75.35 -48.50 -24.41
C SER A 359 75.86 -47.33 -23.57
N THR A 360 75.61 -47.47 -22.26
CA THR A 360 76.52 -47.21 -21.13
C THR A 360 76.73 -45.78 -20.64
N GLU A 361 76.90 -45.70 -19.31
CA GLU A 361 77.19 -44.54 -18.42
C GLU A 361 75.94 -43.71 -18.07
N GLY A 362 75.55 -43.46 -16.82
CA GLY A 362 76.08 -43.67 -15.47
C GLY A 362 75.03 -43.06 -14.51
N ASP A 363 74.62 -43.78 -13.47
CA ASP A 363 74.94 -43.51 -12.05
C ASP A 363 74.65 -42.07 -11.53
N ASP A 364 73.91 -42.07 -10.41
CA ASP A 364 73.89 -41.10 -9.31
C ASP A 364 73.39 -39.65 -9.53
N GLN A 365 72.15 -39.37 -9.06
CA GLN A 365 71.83 -38.57 -7.85
C GLN A 365 70.35 -38.24 -7.72
#